data_AF-A0A2P5AN46-F1
#
_entry.id   AF-A0A2P5AN46-F1
#
_cell.length_a   1.000
_cell.length_b   1.000
_cell.length_c   1.000
_cell.angle_alpha   90.00
_cell.angle_beta   90.00
_cell.angle_gamma   90.00
#
_symmetry.space_group_name_H-M   'P 1'
#
loop_
_entity.id
_entity.type
_entity.pdbx_description
1 polymer ?
#
loop_
_entity_poly.entity_id
_entity_poly.type
_entity_poly.pdbx_seq_one_letter_code
_entity_poly.pdbx_strand_id
1 'polypeptide(L)'
;MPELVDYVPNVQDCNELRTKSSLQDFLKFNETRLKQLPCQIFDPISLGEGAGVGWMKDGTDSMAMPEGSTLYDLVDTGIRHTHAAVGVLVHLRKELSLVKDIPVLFAIDQYNNWFTFSEYEEPVTVRSTRPIHARELATVNAFRSMMNDDMMVGAFSHSTAVGKLRQHLPDVPGDARVNLPRYTLDEAASVCHYYLRQRLARRESFSDESWKKIYYLSNGNGSEMRWLMPFMR
;
A
#
# COMPACT_ATOMS: atom_id res chain seq x y z
N MET A 1 -39.49 -8.23 -22.26
CA MET A 1 -38.15 -7.61 -22.40
C MET A 1 -37.45 -7.84 -21.09
N PRO A 2 -36.32 -8.54 -21.03
CA PRO A 2 -35.61 -8.71 -19.77
C PRO A 2 -34.99 -7.38 -19.39
N GLU A 3 -35.34 -6.91 -18.19
CA GLU A 3 -34.76 -5.73 -17.56
C GLU A 3 -33.24 -5.93 -17.45
N LEU A 4 -32.47 -5.07 -18.12
CA LEU A 4 -31.06 -4.86 -17.77
C LEU A 4 -31.07 -4.28 -16.35
N VAL A 5 -30.92 -5.16 -15.36
CA VAL A 5 -30.46 -4.75 -14.05
C VAL A 5 -28.99 -4.38 -14.25
N ASP A 6 -28.72 -3.08 -14.36
CA ASP A 6 -27.36 -2.55 -14.30
C ASP A 6 -26.78 -2.93 -12.94
N TYR A 7 -26.10 -4.07 -12.90
CA TYR A 7 -25.34 -4.53 -11.75
C TYR A 7 -24.19 -3.56 -11.54
N VAL A 8 -24.33 -2.71 -10.53
CA VAL A 8 -23.24 -1.89 -10.03
C VAL A 8 -22.52 -2.73 -8.98
N PRO A 9 -21.24 -3.06 -9.20
CA PRO A 9 -20.46 -3.89 -8.29
C PRO A 9 -20.44 -3.32 -6.86
N ASN A 10 -20.55 -4.20 -5.87
CA ASN A 10 -20.50 -3.93 -4.44
C ASN A 10 -19.06 -3.61 -3.96
N VAL A 11 -18.88 -3.29 -2.69
CA VAL A 11 -17.62 -2.72 -2.15
C VAL A 11 -16.44 -3.72 -2.07
N GLN A 12 -16.68 -5.01 -2.28
CA GLN A 12 -15.64 -6.05 -2.39
C GLN A 12 -14.98 -6.06 -3.79
N ASP A 13 -15.67 -5.51 -4.78
CA ASP A 13 -15.63 -5.94 -6.18
C ASP A 13 -14.57 -5.29 -7.08
N CYS A 14 -13.77 -4.37 -6.54
CA CYS A 14 -12.86 -3.55 -7.37
C CYS A 14 -11.38 -3.80 -7.10
N ASN A 15 -11.03 -4.78 -6.26
CA ASN A 15 -9.66 -4.96 -5.80
C ASN A 15 -9.11 -6.37 -6.01
N GLU A 16 -9.86 -7.37 -6.49
CA GLU A 16 -9.35 -8.74 -6.58
C GLU A 16 -8.19 -8.86 -7.56
N LEU A 17 -8.28 -8.21 -8.74
CA LEU A 17 -7.20 -8.23 -9.73
C LEU A 17 -5.94 -7.52 -9.24
N ARG A 18 -6.10 -6.34 -8.62
CA ARG A 18 -4.99 -5.60 -8.01
C ARG A 18 -4.38 -6.39 -6.85
N THR A 19 -5.22 -7.01 -6.02
CA THR A 19 -4.80 -7.84 -4.88
C THR A 19 -4.05 -9.08 -5.35
N LYS A 20 -4.54 -9.75 -6.39
CA LYS A 20 -3.85 -10.88 -7.01
C LYS A 20 -2.44 -10.49 -7.47
N SER A 21 -2.28 -9.34 -8.14
CA SER A 21 -0.95 -8.85 -8.52
C SER A 21 -0.06 -8.62 -7.29
N SER A 22 -0.59 -7.99 -6.24
CA SER A 22 0.15 -7.80 -4.98
C SER A 22 0.56 -9.13 -4.33
N LEU A 23 -0.31 -10.15 -4.36
CA LEU A 23 -0.01 -11.49 -3.86
C LEU A 23 1.08 -12.17 -4.71
N GLN A 24 1.07 -11.99 -6.04
CA GLN A 24 2.12 -12.51 -6.93
C GLN A 24 3.48 -11.89 -6.62
N ASP A 25 3.52 -10.56 -6.45
CA ASP A 25 4.75 -9.86 -6.07
C ASP A 25 5.24 -10.28 -4.68
N PHE A 26 4.32 -10.39 -3.71
CA PHE A 26 4.64 -10.87 -2.36
C PHE A 26 5.22 -12.30 -2.40
N LEU A 27 4.61 -13.20 -3.15
CA LEU A 27 5.06 -14.58 -3.30
C LEU A 27 6.46 -14.65 -3.90
N LYS A 28 6.71 -13.89 -4.98
CA LYS A 28 7.99 -13.87 -5.70
C LYS A 28 9.20 -13.62 -4.80
N PHE A 29 9.06 -12.75 -3.80
CA PHE A 29 10.17 -12.40 -2.91
C PHE A 29 10.23 -13.23 -1.62
N ASN A 30 9.16 -13.94 -1.27
CA ASN A 30 9.03 -14.62 0.03
C ASN A 30 8.78 -16.13 -0.06
N GLU A 31 8.71 -16.71 -1.26
CA GLU A 31 8.31 -18.09 -1.52
C GLU A 31 8.97 -19.12 -0.58
N THR A 32 10.28 -19.07 -0.45
CA THR A 32 11.05 -20.03 0.35
C THR A 32 10.70 -19.99 1.84
N ARG A 33 10.38 -18.80 2.36
CA ARG A 33 9.95 -18.61 3.76
C ARG A 33 8.50 -19.01 3.96
N LEU A 34 7.62 -18.65 3.04
CA LEU A 34 6.19 -18.97 3.14
C LEU A 34 5.93 -20.48 3.15
N LYS A 35 6.75 -21.27 2.44
CA LYS A 35 6.70 -22.74 2.47
C LYS A 35 7.07 -23.35 3.81
N GLN A 36 7.74 -22.61 4.69
CA GLN A 36 8.18 -23.06 6.02
C GLN A 36 7.20 -22.66 7.12
N LEU A 37 6.26 -21.77 6.83
CA LEU A 37 5.34 -21.20 7.81
C LEU A 37 3.97 -21.90 7.68
N PRO A 38 3.51 -22.63 8.70
CA PRO A 38 2.18 -23.23 8.69
C PRO A 38 1.10 -22.18 8.90
N CYS A 39 -0.09 -22.39 8.31
CA CYS A 39 -1.29 -21.66 8.69
C CYS A 39 -1.71 -22.05 10.11
N GLN A 40 -2.09 -21.07 10.92
CA GLN A 40 -2.59 -21.24 12.28
C GLN A 40 -4.09 -20.94 12.38
N ILE A 41 -4.64 -20.21 11.41
CA ILE A 41 -6.04 -19.77 11.38
C ILE A 41 -6.79 -20.58 10.33
N PHE A 42 -7.83 -21.28 10.76
CA PHE A 42 -8.65 -22.15 9.91
C PHE A 42 -10.04 -21.58 9.62
N ASP A 43 -10.27 -20.31 9.96
CA ASP A 43 -11.50 -19.60 9.62
C ASP A 43 -11.74 -19.64 8.10
N PRO A 44 -12.99 -19.77 7.64
CA PRO A 44 -13.30 -19.72 6.21
C PRO A 44 -12.88 -18.40 5.57
N ILE A 45 -12.26 -18.48 4.39
CA ILE A 45 -11.87 -17.36 3.56
C ILE A 45 -13.10 -16.86 2.82
N SER A 46 -13.46 -15.59 3.04
CA SER A 46 -14.54 -14.94 2.28
C SER A 46 -14.21 -14.83 0.80
N LEU A 47 -15.14 -15.19 -0.06
CA LEU A 47 -15.03 -15.07 -1.51
C LEU A 47 -15.72 -13.77 -1.95
N GLY A 48 -15.01 -12.98 -2.73
CA GLY A 48 -15.53 -11.76 -3.34
C GLY A 48 -16.22 -12.04 -4.67
N GLU A 49 -17.25 -11.27 -4.95
CA GLU A 49 -17.85 -11.13 -6.27
C GLU A 49 -17.45 -9.76 -6.82
N GLY A 50 -17.34 -9.59 -8.14
CA GLY A 50 -17.02 -8.26 -8.63
C GLY A 50 -16.75 -8.06 -10.12
N ALA A 51 -16.56 -6.78 -10.48
CA ALA A 51 -16.31 -6.36 -11.84
C ALA A 51 -14.97 -6.92 -12.35
N GLY A 52 -15.05 -7.83 -13.32
CA GLY A 52 -13.88 -8.51 -13.89
C GLY A 52 -13.59 -9.89 -13.30
N VAL A 53 -14.26 -10.28 -12.21
CA VAL A 53 -14.19 -11.64 -11.62
C VAL A 53 -15.45 -12.45 -11.92
N GLY A 54 -16.60 -11.77 -12.02
CA GLY A 54 -17.90 -12.39 -12.32
C GLY A 54 -18.59 -12.94 -11.07
N TRP A 55 -19.72 -13.61 -11.29
CA TRP A 55 -20.50 -14.25 -10.22
C TRP A 55 -20.01 -15.67 -9.99
N MET A 56 -19.93 -16.10 -8.73
CA MET A 56 -19.69 -17.51 -8.45
C MET A 56 -20.91 -18.33 -8.86
N LYS A 57 -20.69 -19.31 -9.73
CA LYS A 57 -21.77 -20.14 -10.31
C LYS A 57 -22.51 -20.99 -9.27
N ASP A 58 -21.86 -21.24 -8.14
CA ASP A 58 -22.27 -22.27 -7.19
C ASP A 58 -22.86 -21.66 -5.90
N GLY A 59 -22.98 -20.32 -5.84
CA GLY A 59 -23.55 -19.58 -4.70
C GLY A 59 -22.76 -19.73 -3.39
N THR A 60 -21.52 -20.22 -3.45
CA THR A 60 -20.65 -20.40 -2.29
C THR A 60 -19.95 -19.08 -1.97
N ASP A 61 -20.06 -18.60 -0.73
CA ASP A 61 -19.54 -17.31 -0.27
C ASP A 61 -18.19 -17.42 0.44
N SER A 62 -17.71 -18.64 0.69
CA SER A 62 -16.54 -18.90 1.51
C SER A 62 -15.80 -20.18 1.11
N MET A 63 -14.49 -20.22 1.41
CA MET A 63 -13.59 -21.32 1.11
C MET A 63 -12.80 -21.71 2.35
N ALA A 64 -12.79 -22.99 2.71
CA ALA A 64 -11.94 -23.49 3.79
C ALA A 64 -10.53 -23.83 3.28
N MET A 65 -9.51 -23.51 4.07
CA MET A 65 -8.15 -23.99 3.82
C MET A 65 -7.97 -25.41 4.38
N PRO A 66 -7.33 -26.33 3.64
CA PRO A 66 -7.00 -27.65 4.16
C PRO A 66 -6.12 -27.59 5.42
N GLU A 67 -6.35 -28.49 6.37
CA GLU A 67 -5.46 -28.64 7.53
C GLU A 67 -4.02 -28.96 7.09
N GLY A 68 -3.04 -28.39 7.79
CA GLY A 68 -1.63 -28.55 7.45
C GLY A 68 -1.14 -27.70 6.27
N SER A 69 -1.99 -26.82 5.72
CA SER A 69 -1.57 -25.83 4.71
C SER A 69 -0.50 -24.88 5.24
N THR A 70 0.37 -24.43 4.34
CA THR A 70 1.37 -23.39 4.61
C THR A 70 0.87 -22.02 4.15
N LEU A 71 1.54 -20.95 4.59
CA LEU A 71 1.25 -19.60 4.09
C LEU A 71 1.51 -19.48 2.57
N TYR A 72 2.38 -20.33 2.02
CA TYR A 72 2.55 -20.44 0.57
C TYR A 72 1.25 -20.92 -0.09
N ASP A 73 0.64 -21.99 0.44
CA ASP A 73 -0.59 -22.57 -0.11
C ASP A 73 -1.76 -21.59 -0.02
N LEU A 74 -1.83 -20.82 1.08
CA LEU A 74 -2.79 -19.74 1.25
C LEU A 74 -2.64 -18.67 0.16
N VAL A 75 -1.42 -18.17 -0.07
CA VAL A 75 -1.16 -17.14 -1.09
C VAL A 75 -1.42 -17.67 -2.50
N ASP A 76 -0.96 -18.89 -2.81
CA ASP A 76 -1.16 -19.54 -4.10
C ASP A 76 -2.67 -19.74 -4.39
N THR A 77 -3.47 -20.06 -3.37
CA THR A 77 -4.92 -20.14 -3.47
C THR A 77 -5.53 -18.81 -3.94
N GLY A 78 -5.11 -17.68 -3.36
CA GLY A 78 -5.58 -16.35 -3.76
C GLY A 78 -5.14 -15.93 -5.17
N ILE A 79 -3.99 -16.43 -5.64
CA ILE A 79 -3.50 -16.18 -7.00
C ILE A 79 -4.28 -17.00 -8.03
N ARG A 80 -4.58 -18.26 -7.71
CA ARG A 80 -5.34 -19.18 -8.59
C ARG A 80 -6.82 -18.83 -8.63
N HIS A 81 -7.40 -18.50 -7.49
CA HIS A 81 -8.82 -18.17 -7.35
C HIS A 81 -8.98 -16.68 -7.09
N THR A 82 -9.17 -15.89 -8.15
CA THR A 82 -9.27 -14.43 -8.06
C THR A 82 -10.36 -13.98 -7.07
N HIS A 83 -11.50 -14.68 -6.99
CA HIS A 83 -12.55 -14.43 -5.99
C HIS A 83 -12.04 -14.49 -4.54
N ALA A 84 -11.06 -15.34 -4.25
CA ALA A 84 -10.49 -15.48 -2.92
C ALA A 84 -9.39 -14.44 -2.64
N ALA A 85 -8.91 -13.68 -3.63
CA ALA A 85 -7.69 -12.87 -3.50
C ALA A 85 -7.77 -11.87 -2.33
N VAL A 86 -8.89 -11.15 -2.20
CA VAL A 86 -9.10 -10.19 -1.11
C VAL A 86 -9.20 -10.91 0.24
N GLY A 87 -10.01 -11.98 0.32
CA GLY A 87 -10.14 -12.78 1.54
C GLY A 87 -8.80 -13.37 1.99
N VAL A 88 -8.03 -13.92 1.06
CA VAL A 88 -6.68 -14.44 1.28
C VAL A 88 -5.75 -13.35 1.80
N LEU A 89 -5.78 -12.13 1.25
CA LEU A 89 -4.93 -11.04 1.73
C LEU A 89 -5.28 -10.66 3.17
N VAL A 90 -6.57 -10.55 3.50
CA VAL A 90 -7.05 -10.26 4.86
C VAL A 90 -6.66 -11.39 5.83
N HIS A 91 -6.79 -12.64 5.41
CA HIS A 91 -6.40 -13.82 6.19
C HIS A 91 -4.89 -13.88 6.40
N LEU A 92 -4.11 -13.70 5.33
CA LEU A 92 -2.66 -13.65 5.36
C LEU A 92 -2.15 -12.59 6.33
N ARG A 93 -2.80 -11.42 6.39
CA ARG A 93 -2.45 -10.40 7.38
C ARG A 93 -2.56 -10.91 8.81
N LYS A 94 -3.63 -11.62 9.15
CA LYS A 94 -3.83 -12.21 10.49
C LYS A 94 -2.80 -13.32 10.77
N GLU A 95 -2.54 -14.18 9.79
CA GLU A 95 -1.54 -15.25 9.91
C GLU A 95 -0.14 -14.68 10.17
N LEU A 96 0.27 -13.70 9.38
CA LEU A 96 1.57 -13.02 9.54
C LEU A 96 1.72 -12.32 10.89
N SER A 97 0.60 -11.89 11.51
CA SER A 97 0.56 -11.38 12.88
C SER A 97 0.96 -12.41 13.94
N LEU A 98 0.66 -13.68 13.69
CA LEU A 98 0.94 -14.79 14.60
C LEU A 98 2.34 -15.37 14.42
N VAL A 99 3.03 -15.02 13.34
CA VAL A 99 4.41 -15.46 13.10
C VAL A 99 5.35 -14.72 14.05
N LYS A 100 5.98 -15.46 14.96
CA LYS A 100 6.96 -14.91 15.93
C LYS A 100 8.38 -15.45 15.73
N ASP A 101 8.56 -16.50 14.94
CA ASP A 101 9.87 -17.13 14.69
C ASP A 101 10.79 -16.30 13.78
N ILE A 102 10.18 -15.44 12.94
CA ILE A 102 10.88 -14.51 12.07
C ILE A 102 10.27 -13.12 12.19
N PRO A 103 11.08 -12.05 12.04
CA PRO A 103 10.55 -10.69 12.04
C PRO A 103 9.69 -10.44 10.80
N VAL A 104 8.46 -9.97 11.01
CA VAL A 104 7.52 -9.56 9.96
C VAL A 104 7.34 -8.05 10.01
N LEU A 105 7.51 -7.37 8.87
CA LEU A 105 7.33 -5.92 8.74
C LEU A 105 6.25 -5.59 7.70
N PHE A 106 5.26 -4.79 8.09
CA PHE A 106 4.30 -4.18 7.17
C PHE A 106 4.74 -2.76 6.81
N ALA A 107 5.22 -2.57 5.58
CA ALA A 107 5.64 -1.26 5.08
C ALA A 107 4.66 -0.75 4.03
N ILE A 108 4.03 0.40 4.28
CA ILE A 108 3.00 0.98 3.42
C ILE A 108 3.40 2.40 3.01
N ASP A 109 3.56 2.61 1.71
CA ASP A 109 3.71 3.95 1.15
C ASP A 109 2.33 4.56 0.85
N GLN A 110 2.26 5.89 0.81
CA GLN A 110 1.02 6.67 0.62
C GLN A 110 -0.07 6.33 1.66
N TYR A 111 0.34 6.02 2.89
CA TYR A 111 -0.54 5.62 4.00
C TYR A 111 -1.60 6.69 4.33
N ASN A 112 -1.32 7.96 4.02
CA ASN A 112 -2.27 9.06 4.14
C ASN A 112 -3.54 8.90 3.27
N ASN A 113 -3.49 8.16 2.15
CA ASN A 113 -4.68 7.87 1.33
C ASN A 113 -5.73 7.03 2.08
N TRP A 114 -5.34 6.32 3.14
CA TRP A 114 -6.25 5.45 3.88
C TRP A 114 -7.13 6.20 4.90
N PHE A 115 -6.97 7.52 4.97
CA PHE A 115 -7.73 8.43 5.83
C PHE A 115 -8.64 9.38 5.03
N THR A 116 -8.84 9.11 3.74
CA THR A 116 -9.73 9.88 2.85
C THR A 116 -10.75 8.97 2.17
N PHE A 117 -11.62 9.58 1.36
CA PHE A 117 -12.47 8.85 0.42
C PHE A 117 -11.62 8.20 -0.68
N SER A 118 -12.05 7.02 -1.09
CA SER A 118 -11.47 6.26 -2.20
C SER A 118 -12.03 6.75 -3.54
N GLU A 119 -11.51 6.20 -4.64
CA GLU A 119 -12.08 6.40 -5.98
C GLU A 119 -13.40 5.64 -6.20
N TYR A 120 -13.78 4.78 -5.27
CA TYR A 120 -14.98 3.96 -5.38
C TYR A 120 -16.20 4.64 -4.79
N GLU A 121 -17.35 4.31 -5.36
CA GLU A 121 -18.64 4.79 -4.91
C GLU A 121 -19.63 3.63 -4.79
N GLU A 122 -20.59 3.75 -3.89
CA GLU A 122 -21.66 2.77 -3.70
C GLU A 122 -23.00 3.40 -4.13
N PRO A 123 -23.84 2.69 -4.89
CA PRO A 123 -25.18 3.17 -5.23
C PRO A 123 -26.06 3.23 -3.98
N VAL A 124 -26.58 4.42 -3.68
CA VAL A 124 -27.56 4.65 -2.60
C VAL A 124 -28.98 4.57 -3.15
N THR A 125 -29.18 5.10 -4.36
CA THR A 125 -30.43 5.00 -5.11
C THR A 125 -30.10 4.79 -6.59
N VAL A 126 -31.12 4.51 -7.41
CA VAL A 126 -30.96 4.36 -8.88
C VAL A 126 -30.29 5.57 -9.54
N ARG A 127 -30.31 6.76 -8.92
CA ARG A 127 -29.76 8.00 -9.48
C ARG A 127 -28.67 8.64 -8.62
N SER A 128 -28.24 7.99 -7.54
CA SER A 128 -27.26 8.60 -6.63
C SER A 128 -26.28 7.58 -6.08
N THR A 129 -25.01 7.97 -6.07
CA THR A 129 -23.92 7.23 -5.46
C THR A 129 -23.39 7.98 -4.24
N ARG A 130 -22.79 7.27 -3.28
CA ARG A 130 -22.01 7.84 -2.19
C ARG A 130 -20.54 7.48 -2.37
N PRO A 131 -19.59 8.39 -2.12
CA PRO A 131 -18.18 8.03 -2.09
C PRO A 131 -17.90 7.09 -0.92
N ILE A 132 -17.10 6.05 -1.18
CA ILE A 132 -16.72 5.05 -0.17
C ILE A 132 -15.46 5.54 0.54
N HIS A 133 -15.49 5.59 1.87
CA HIS A 133 -14.30 5.92 2.65
C HIS A 133 -13.28 4.80 2.54
N ALA A 134 -11.98 5.10 2.41
CA ALA A 134 -10.95 4.07 2.22
C ALA A 134 -10.96 2.98 3.31
N ARG A 135 -11.22 3.35 4.57
CA ARG A 135 -11.44 2.42 5.70
C ARG A 135 -12.51 1.34 5.49
N GLU A 136 -13.47 1.55 4.59
CA GLU A 136 -14.54 0.58 4.29
C GLU A 136 -14.05 -0.51 3.31
N LEU A 137 -12.94 -0.28 2.60
CA LEU A 137 -12.35 -1.29 1.72
C LEU A 137 -11.68 -2.38 2.57
N ALA A 138 -12.04 -3.64 2.34
CA ALA A 138 -11.55 -4.77 3.13
C ALA A 138 -10.01 -4.83 3.22
N THR A 139 -9.32 -4.58 2.11
CA THR A 139 -7.85 -4.56 2.04
C THR A 139 -7.25 -3.45 2.89
N VAL A 140 -7.82 -2.23 2.84
CA VAL A 140 -7.36 -1.12 3.68
C VAL A 140 -7.69 -1.40 5.13
N ASN A 141 -8.91 -1.82 5.45
CA ASN A 141 -9.34 -2.08 6.81
C ASN A 141 -8.42 -3.08 7.54
N ALA A 142 -8.00 -4.14 6.85
CA ALA A 142 -7.10 -5.16 7.42
C ALA A 142 -5.71 -4.62 7.77
N PHE A 143 -5.18 -3.64 7.03
CA PHE A 143 -3.82 -3.12 7.23
C PHE A 143 -3.80 -1.73 7.88
N ARG A 144 -4.93 -1.02 7.96
CA ARG A 144 -4.96 0.39 8.35
C ARG A 144 -4.58 0.63 9.80
N SER A 145 -4.98 -0.23 10.72
CA SER A 145 -4.71 -0.03 12.14
C SER A 145 -3.24 -0.32 12.48
N MET A 146 -2.56 0.66 13.06
CA MET A 146 -1.24 0.50 13.68
C MET A 146 -1.32 0.12 15.16
N MET A 147 -2.53 -0.09 15.70
CA MET A 147 -2.74 -0.49 17.09
C MET A 147 -2.60 -2.00 17.32
N ASN A 148 -2.35 -2.77 16.26
CA ASN A 148 -2.08 -4.20 16.36
C ASN A 148 -0.66 -4.43 16.89
N ASP A 149 -0.42 -5.58 17.55
CA ASP A 149 0.89 -5.96 18.08
C ASP A 149 1.83 -6.49 16.99
N ASP A 150 2.12 -5.64 16.00
CA ASP A 150 2.90 -5.95 14.81
C ASP A 150 3.86 -4.82 14.46
N MET A 151 4.98 -5.16 13.80
CA MET A 151 5.87 -4.14 13.26
C MET A 151 5.28 -3.56 11.98
N MET A 152 4.90 -2.29 12.01
CA MET A 152 4.29 -1.58 10.90
C MET A 152 4.87 -0.18 10.73
N VAL A 153 5.11 0.22 9.48
CA VAL A 153 5.55 1.56 9.10
C VAL A 153 4.68 2.07 7.96
N GLY A 154 4.07 3.23 8.16
CA GLY A 154 3.31 3.95 7.14
C GLY A 154 4.02 5.25 6.75
N ALA A 155 4.30 5.43 5.46
CA ALA A 155 4.89 6.66 4.93
C ALA A 155 3.79 7.59 4.41
N PHE A 156 3.89 8.87 4.77
CA PHE A 156 3.02 9.92 4.24
C PHE A 156 3.67 10.51 3.00
N SER A 157 2.94 10.52 1.89
CA SER A 157 3.41 11.11 0.65
C SER A 157 2.65 12.40 0.36
N HIS A 158 3.37 13.50 0.13
CA HIS A 158 2.79 14.76 -0.34
C HIS A 158 2.46 14.75 -1.83
N SER A 159 2.82 13.67 -2.56
CA SER A 159 2.47 13.50 -3.98
C SER A 159 0.99 13.15 -4.18
N THR A 160 0.34 12.63 -3.14
CA THR A 160 -1.09 12.36 -3.16
C THR A 160 -1.84 13.64 -2.85
N ALA A 161 -2.88 13.97 -3.60
CA ALA A 161 -3.76 15.14 -3.36
C ALA A 161 -4.63 15.03 -2.10
N VAL A 162 -4.17 14.26 -1.11
CA VAL A 162 -4.77 14.18 0.21
C VAL A 162 -4.56 15.53 0.88
N GLY A 163 -5.66 16.22 1.18
CA GLY A 163 -5.64 17.50 1.90
C GLY A 163 -4.97 17.38 3.28
N LYS A 164 -5.01 18.47 4.04
CA LYS A 164 -4.42 18.49 5.40
C LYS A 164 -5.16 17.51 6.32
N LEU A 165 -4.53 16.36 6.59
CA LEU A 165 -4.99 15.42 7.62
C LEU A 165 -4.71 15.97 9.02
N ARG A 166 -5.52 15.53 9.99
CA ARG A 166 -5.32 15.84 11.41
C ARG A 166 -4.02 15.22 11.91
N GLN A 167 -3.40 15.86 12.92
CA GLN A 167 -2.21 15.33 13.58
C GLN A 167 -2.51 14.01 14.31
N HIS A 168 -3.61 13.94 15.04
CA HIS A 168 -4.07 12.69 15.63
C HIS A 168 -4.97 11.97 14.64
N LEU A 169 -4.51 10.83 14.16
CA LEU A 169 -5.25 9.95 13.28
C LEU A 169 -5.88 8.83 14.10
N PRO A 170 -7.10 8.39 13.75
CA PRO A 170 -7.68 7.20 14.37
C PRO A 170 -6.80 5.97 14.09
N ASP A 171 -6.71 5.07 15.08
CA ASP A 171 -6.00 3.79 14.98
C ASP A 171 -4.48 3.91 14.70
N VAL A 172 -3.89 5.06 15.06
CA VAL A 172 -2.45 5.33 14.97
C VAL A 172 -1.95 5.81 16.34
N PRO A 173 -0.89 5.21 16.91
CA PRO A 173 -0.30 5.67 18.16
C PRO A 173 0.14 7.14 18.09
N GLY A 174 -0.05 7.87 19.20
CA GLY A 174 0.20 9.32 19.24
C GLY A 174 1.67 9.71 19.02
N ASP A 175 2.60 8.80 19.31
CA ASP A 175 4.05 8.92 19.22
C ASP A 175 4.65 8.23 17.99
N ALA A 176 3.83 7.60 17.14
CA ALA A 176 4.31 6.89 15.94
C ALA A 176 4.86 7.83 14.84
N ARG A 177 4.63 9.14 14.94
CA ARG A 177 5.01 10.10 13.90
C ARG A 177 6.49 10.44 13.98
N VAL A 178 7.23 10.05 12.94
CA VAL A 178 8.61 10.47 12.72
C VAL A 178 8.65 11.45 11.54
N ASN A 179 9.09 12.67 11.79
CA ASN A 179 9.30 13.65 10.72
C ASN A 179 10.66 13.37 10.06
N LEU A 180 10.66 13.22 8.73
CA LEU A 180 11.90 13.14 7.97
C LEU A 180 12.47 14.56 7.80
N PRO A 181 13.62 14.88 8.39
CA PRO A 181 14.24 16.18 8.20
C PRO A 181 14.69 16.32 6.74
N ARG A 182 14.77 17.57 6.29
CA ARG A 182 15.42 17.91 5.02
C ARG A 182 16.93 17.67 5.15
N TYR A 183 17.63 17.61 4.02
CA TYR A 183 19.07 17.42 4.05
C TYR A 183 19.75 18.50 4.87
N THR A 184 20.71 18.09 5.68
CA THR A 184 21.71 18.97 6.27
C THR A 184 22.65 19.50 5.19
N LEU A 185 23.46 20.50 5.53
CA LEU A 185 24.44 21.06 4.59
C LEU A 185 25.45 20.01 4.12
N ASP A 186 25.88 19.10 5.00
CA ASP A 186 26.87 18.06 4.68
C ASP A 186 26.27 16.94 3.81
N GLU A 187 25.03 16.55 4.08
CA GLU A 187 24.27 15.62 3.22
C GLU A 187 24.03 16.24 1.85
N ALA A 188 23.62 17.52 1.80
CA ALA A 188 23.43 18.26 0.57
C ALA A 188 24.73 18.35 -0.24
N ALA A 189 25.87 18.64 0.40
CA ALA A 189 27.17 18.62 -0.24
C ALA A 189 27.47 17.25 -0.87
N SER A 190 27.25 16.17 -0.12
CA SER A 190 27.48 14.80 -0.56
C SER A 190 26.62 14.45 -1.78
N VAL A 191 25.32 14.80 -1.75
CA VAL A 191 24.37 14.58 -2.85
C VAL A 191 24.76 15.39 -4.09
N CYS A 192 25.11 16.66 -3.93
CA CYS A 192 25.51 17.54 -5.04
C CYS A 192 26.80 17.03 -5.72
N HIS A 193 27.81 16.61 -4.94
CA HIS A 193 29.03 16.01 -5.48
C HIS A 193 28.77 14.67 -6.16
N TYR A 194 27.83 13.89 -5.65
CA TYR A 194 27.38 12.67 -6.31
C TYR A 194 26.74 12.99 -7.68
N TYR A 195 25.85 13.98 -7.76
CA TYR A 195 25.25 14.39 -9.02
C TYR A 195 26.27 14.89 -10.05
N LEU A 196 27.30 15.63 -9.61
CA LEU A 196 28.42 16.02 -10.45
C LEU A 196 29.15 14.79 -11.03
N ARG A 197 29.45 13.79 -10.18
CA ARG A 197 30.13 12.56 -10.59
C ARG A 197 29.30 11.78 -11.62
N GLN A 198 27.98 11.74 -11.45
CA GLN A 198 27.05 11.10 -12.37
C GLN A 198 26.71 11.95 -13.61
N ARG A 199 27.36 13.10 -13.80
CA ARG A 199 27.13 14.04 -14.93
C ARG A 199 25.68 14.54 -15.00
N LEU A 200 25.01 14.62 -13.86
CA LEU A 200 23.67 15.23 -13.71
C LEU A 200 23.74 16.75 -13.52
N ALA A 201 24.94 17.29 -13.26
CA ALA A 201 25.24 18.71 -13.20
C ALA A 201 26.39 19.04 -14.16
N ARG A 202 26.40 20.27 -14.69
CA ARG A 202 27.48 20.75 -15.57
C ARG A 202 28.72 21.04 -14.72
N ARG A 203 29.86 20.46 -15.09
CA ARG A 203 31.13 20.62 -14.37
C ARG A 203 31.59 22.07 -14.28
N GLU A 204 31.33 22.85 -15.32
CA GLU A 204 31.74 24.26 -15.43
C GLU A 204 30.99 25.17 -14.45
N SER A 205 29.72 24.88 -14.17
CA SER A 205 28.87 25.65 -13.25
C SER A 205 28.93 25.13 -11.81
N PHE A 206 29.63 24.02 -11.56
CA PHE A 206 29.71 23.43 -10.22
C PHE A 206 30.85 24.05 -9.42
N SER A 207 30.50 24.67 -8.30
CA SER A 207 31.41 25.29 -7.35
C SER A 207 30.83 25.23 -5.95
N ASP A 208 31.65 25.48 -4.94
CA ASP A 208 31.21 25.51 -3.55
C ASP A 208 30.10 26.53 -3.27
N GLU A 209 30.09 27.63 -4.01
CA GLU A 209 29.05 28.65 -3.88
C GLU A 209 27.77 28.23 -4.61
N SER A 210 27.88 27.63 -5.79
CA SER A 210 26.72 27.35 -6.64
C SER A 210 25.86 26.20 -6.09
N TRP A 211 26.43 25.13 -5.55
CA TRP A 211 25.62 24.07 -4.91
C TRP A 211 24.99 24.56 -3.60
N LYS A 212 25.67 25.42 -2.84
CA LYS A 212 25.09 26.05 -1.62
C LYS A 212 23.91 26.95 -1.96
N LYS A 213 23.95 27.68 -3.07
CA LYS A 213 22.79 28.45 -3.56
C LYS A 213 21.57 27.54 -3.80
N ILE A 214 21.78 26.37 -4.41
CA ILE A 214 20.71 25.38 -4.61
C ILE A 214 20.18 24.84 -3.27
N TYR A 215 21.07 24.58 -2.32
CA TYR A 215 20.68 24.16 -0.97
C TYR A 215 19.79 25.21 -0.28
N TYR A 216 20.20 26.48 -0.28
CA TYR A 216 19.42 27.55 0.34
C TYR A 216 18.10 27.83 -0.39
N LEU A 217 18.10 27.75 -1.74
CA LEU A 217 16.88 27.93 -2.54
C LEU A 217 15.84 26.84 -2.28
N SER A 218 16.29 25.59 -2.18
CA SER A 218 15.41 24.43 -1.88
C SER A 218 15.15 24.24 -0.39
N ASN A 219 15.86 25.00 0.46
CA ASN A 219 15.96 24.78 1.89
C ASN A 219 16.18 23.29 2.21
N GLY A 220 17.14 22.64 1.52
CA GLY A 220 17.50 21.23 1.70
C GLY A 220 16.49 20.18 1.17
N ASN A 221 15.47 20.58 0.41
CA ASN A 221 14.51 19.62 -0.17
C ASN A 221 15.18 18.80 -1.30
N GLY A 222 15.34 17.49 -1.09
CA GLY A 222 16.03 16.62 -2.04
C GLY A 222 15.43 16.55 -3.45
N SER A 223 14.10 16.65 -3.58
CA SER A 223 13.42 16.65 -4.88
C SER A 223 13.71 17.94 -5.65
N GLU A 224 13.57 19.09 -4.98
CA GLU A 224 13.87 20.40 -5.55
C GLU A 224 15.35 20.53 -5.88
N MET A 225 16.24 20.09 -4.99
CA MET A 225 17.67 20.04 -5.27
C MET A 225 17.94 19.25 -6.55
N ARG A 226 17.44 18.01 -6.66
CA ARG A 226 17.64 17.19 -7.87
C ARG A 226 17.14 17.89 -9.14
N TRP A 227 16.01 18.58 -9.06
CA TRP A 227 15.43 19.29 -10.21
C TRP A 227 16.19 20.56 -10.59
N LEU A 228 16.72 21.30 -9.60
CA LEU A 228 17.43 22.57 -9.81
C LEU A 228 18.89 22.37 -10.26
N MET A 229 19.51 21.24 -9.89
CA MET A 229 20.93 20.98 -10.16
C MET A 229 21.36 21.12 -11.63
N PRO A 230 20.58 20.67 -12.64
CA PRO A 230 20.91 20.89 -14.04
C PRO A 230 20.86 22.36 -14.50
N PHE A 231 20.15 23.22 -13.77
CA PHE A 231 19.96 24.65 -14.09
C PHE A 231 20.96 25.57 -13.38
N MET A 232 21.89 24.99 -12.62
CA MET A 232 23.00 25.70 -12.00
C MET A 232 23.80 26.45 -13.08
N ARG A 233 24.01 27.76 -12.88
CA ARG A 233 24.78 28.63 -13.76
C ARG A 233 26.06 29.03 -13.09
#